data_AF-A0A0N0ZWN6-F1
#
_entry.id   AF-A0A0N0ZWN6-F1
#
_cell.length_a   1.000
_cell.length_b   1.000
_cell.length_c   1.000
_cell.angle_alpha   90.00
_cell.angle_beta   90.00
_cell.angle_gamma   90.00
#
_symmetry.space_group_name_H-M   'P 1'
#
loop_
_entity.id
_entity.type
_entity.pdbx_description
1 polymer ?
#
loop_
_entity_poly.entity_id
_entity_poly.type
_entity_poly.pdbx_seq_one_letter_code
_entity_poly.pdbx_strand_id
1 'polypeptide(L)'
;MKEDLFMLHEQHTLIKQRFIKDGWITVYHGYHEEEKVNSGIYCLLVKPEYLTTYMESRNWGIHWGSEGHPSVITQYNEGSSITEYYRFGDEGMEPFVYPKWFSHNKERYVDVSQEFVNYFNLFEKSISKKNRTYYYIDDSGDEEEAIIVREREVRIKLKFIVEYLAVRKIHLSLCFDFMLITDKDGEGNSFQSKDEDFVGEAFNYKHLIRVVHGISGYKYQSWIIGKTLLKYDPTKSQIFHFEVNDELNESFIIGYNEDGSEKLVSCNSEEHQFFTPVFFKKTVLNKYYDNPQKYTVDGFHISSSFITLKIDNNHDDYVMVFLNDLTMLPQKEQIHWKYHNIAPEPEMGISGSYYDTMVMGNWARPSDSIDVRFKEKYNRFNKKWFDKFGWYFYKVQIGTDKHRFDALHLPSENTVTSFSDQLLTLVKLTIDSLNEEMMVKGLEKVQNEKGIGKLERFLQHHNREIPDMINFLRNLQDLRSGMIAHRYSSSNKSVKRAMDYFGLTDENYRQVAFDIFVKSLYTLNTLSSLFSIEEMPED
;
A
#
# COMPACT_ATOMS: atom_id res chain seq x y z
N MET A 1 -9.72 -47.00 -6.83
CA MET A 1 -9.34 -45.69 -6.24
C MET A 1 -7.92 -45.82 -5.67
N LYS A 2 -7.10 -44.76 -5.58
CA LYS A 2 -5.77 -44.89 -4.93
C LYS A 2 -6.01 -45.26 -3.45
N GLU A 3 -5.37 -46.32 -2.95
CA GLU A 3 -5.42 -46.76 -1.54
C GLU A 3 -5.27 -45.58 -0.57
N ASP A 4 -4.37 -44.65 -0.90
CA ASP A 4 -4.14 -43.39 -0.18
C ASP A 4 -5.38 -42.51 0.03
N LEU A 5 -6.31 -42.49 -0.95
CA LEU A 5 -7.52 -41.68 -0.87
C LEU A 5 -8.53 -42.30 0.09
N PHE A 6 -8.68 -43.63 0.09
CA PHE A 6 -9.58 -44.31 1.03
C PHE A 6 -9.02 -44.32 2.45
N MET A 7 -7.70 -44.39 2.59
CA MET A 7 -7.03 -44.26 3.89
C MET A 7 -6.95 -42.82 4.40
N LEU A 8 -7.41 -41.84 3.63
CA LEU A 8 -7.44 -40.41 4.00
C LEU A 8 -6.07 -39.90 4.48
N HIS A 9 -4.98 -40.35 3.83
CA HIS A 9 -3.60 -39.97 4.20
C HIS A 9 -3.36 -38.45 4.10
N GLU A 10 -3.97 -37.80 3.12
CA GLU A 10 -3.92 -36.35 2.97
C GLU A 10 -4.57 -35.64 4.16
N GLN A 11 -5.75 -36.09 4.59
CA GLN A 11 -6.47 -35.51 5.74
C GLN A 11 -5.67 -35.66 7.04
N HIS A 12 -5.03 -36.81 7.26
CA HIS A 12 -4.09 -36.98 8.38
C HIS A 12 -2.93 -35.97 8.33
N THR A 13 -2.41 -35.69 7.14
CA THR A 13 -1.34 -34.69 6.95
C THR A 13 -1.84 -33.28 7.26
N LEU A 14 -3.03 -32.92 6.77
CA LEU A 14 -3.68 -31.64 7.05
C LEU A 14 -3.93 -31.42 8.55
N ILE A 15 -4.38 -32.46 9.27
CA ILE A 15 -4.61 -32.40 10.73
C ILE A 15 -3.30 -32.16 11.48
N LYS A 16 -2.22 -32.87 11.11
CA LYS A 16 -0.88 -32.69 11.71
C LYS A 16 -0.33 -31.29 11.45
N GLN A 17 -0.66 -30.70 10.30
CA GLN A 17 -0.31 -29.33 9.94
C GLN A 17 -1.29 -28.29 10.48
N ARG A 18 -2.35 -28.69 11.19
CA ARG A 18 -3.42 -27.80 11.70
C ARG A 18 -4.06 -26.95 10.59
N PHE A 19 -4.15 -27.49 9.38
CA PHE A 19 -4.66 -26.77 8.20
C PHE A 19 -3.88 -25.49 7.86
N ILE A 20 -2.60 -25.43 8.27
CA ILE A 20 -1.69 -24.33 7.96
C ILE A 20 -0.94 -24.63 6.68
N LYS A 21 -0.98 -23.70 5.73
CA LYS A 21 -0.22 -23.75 4.48
C LYS A 21 0.20 -22.35 4.05
N ASP A 22 1.48 -22.18 3.72
CA ASP A 22 2.06 -20.94 3.20
C ASP A 22 1.76 -19.70 4.07
N GLY A 23 1.75 -19.87 5.40
CA GLY A 23 1.46 -18.79 6.36
C GLY A 23 -0.03 -18.47 6.54
N TRP A 24 -0.93 -19.28 5.98
CA TRP A 24 -2.38 -19.16 6.13
C TRP A 24 -2.96 -20.37 6.86
N ILE A 25 -3.95 -20.13 7.72
CA ILE A 25 -4.74 -21.18 8.37
C ILE A 25 -6.15 -21.20 7.78
N THR A 26 -6.65 -22.39 7.42
CA THR A 26 -8.06 -22.57 7.06
C THR A 26 -8.88 -22.82 8.31
N VAL A 27 -9.71 -21.85 8.67
CA VAL A 27 -10.53 -21.86 9.91
C VAL A 27 -11.98 -22.30 9.66
N TYR A 28 -12.38 -22.36 8.39
CA TYR A 28 -13.66 -22.91 7.97
C TYR A 28 -13.55 -23.50 6.57
N HIS A 29 -14.12 -24.68 6.39
CA HIS A 29 -14.34 -25.32 5.09
C HIS A 29 -15.67 -26.06 5.14
N GLY A 30 -16.63 -25.62 4.35
CA GLY A 30 -17.94 -26.26 4.24
C GLY A 30 -17.95 -27.30 3.13
N TYR A 31 -18.63 -28.42 3.38
CA TYR A 31 -18.82 -29.52 2.42
C TYR A 31 -19.11 -29.05 1.00
N HIS A 32 -18.54 -29.69 -0.02
CA HIS A 32 -18.81 -29.39 -1.43
C HIS A 32 -19.20 -30.67 -2.19
N GLU A 33 -20.26 -30.63 -3.00
CA GLU A 33 -20.79 -31.84 -3.67
C GLU A 33 -19.82 -32.45 -4.69
N GLU A 34 -18.90 -31.64 -5.23
CA GLU A 34 -17.89 -32.08 -6.21
C GLU A 34 -16.64 -32.70 -5.56
N GLU A 35 -16.50 -32.62 -4.22
CA GLU A 35 -15.36 -33.20 -3.53
C GLU A 35 -15.48 -34.71 -3.42
N LYS A 36 -14.37 -35.41 -3.71
CA LYS A 36 -14.31 -36.87 -3.53
C LYS A 36 -14.43 -37.24 -2.05
N VAL A 37 -13.73 -36.51 -1.19
CA VAL A 37 -13.82 -36.64 0.27
C VAL A 37 -14.66 -35.48 0.77
N ASN A 38 -15.82 -35.79 1.32
CA ASN A 38 -16.69 -34.78 1.91
C ASN A 38 -15.98 -34.17 3.12
N SER A 39 -15.51 -32.94 2.98
CA SER A 39 -14.61 -32.32 3.95
C SER A 39 -15.27 -31.19 4.70
N GLY A 40 -15.16 -31.24 6.02
CA GLY A 40 -15.70 -30.23 6.90
C GLY A 40 -14.68 -29.74 7.91
N ILE A 41 -14.52 -28.43 8.00
CA ILE A 41 -13.68 -27.76 8.98
C ILE A 41 -14.50 -26.63 9.62
N TYR A 42 -14.49 -26.57 10.94
CA TYR A 42 -15.09 -25.51 11.73
C TYR A 42 -14.16 -25.12 12.87
N CYS A 43 -14.23 -23.89 13.34
CA CYS A 43 -13.39 -23.43 14.44
C CYS A 43 -14.19 -22.76 15.54
N LEU A 44 -13.65 -22.87 16.75
CA LEU A 44 -14.12 -22.18 17.94
C LEU A 44 -12.94 -21.84 18.84
N LEU A 45 -13.12 -20.82 19.68
CA LEU A 45 -12.16 -20.42 20.69
C LEU A 45 -12.48 -21.16 22.00
N VAL A 46 -11.44 -21.59 22.72
CA VAL A 46 -11.56 -22.34 23.98
C VAL A 46 -10.72 -21.64 25.05
N LYS A 47 -11.36 -21.26 26.15
CA LYS A 47 -10.68 -20.64 27.29
C LYS A 47 -9.75 -21.63 28.01
N PRO A 48 -8.60 -21.20 28.55
CA PRO A 48 -7.61 -22.09 29.15
C PRO A 48 -8.17 -22.97 30.27
N GLU A 49 -9.05 -22.42 31.10
CA GLU A 49 -9.65 -23.11 32.23
C GLU A 49 -10.61 -24.26 31.85
N TYR A 50 -11.11 -24.28 30.60
CA TYR A 50 -11.95 -25.36 30.06
C TYR A 50 -11.18 -26.34 29.16
N LEU A 51 -9.91 -26.07 28.86
CA LEU A 51 -9.15 -26.81 27.85
C LEU A 51 -8.97 -28.30 28.20
N THR A 52 -8.69 -28.61 29.46
CA THR A 52 -8.47 -29.99 29.93
C THR A 52 -9.72 -30.83 29.69
N THR A 53 -10.85 -30.41 30.26
CA THR A 53 -12.16 -31.09 30.09
C THR A 53 -12.58 -31.14 28.63
N TYR A 54 -12.33 -30.07 27.87
CA TYR A 54 -12.61 -30.08 26.44
C TYR A 54 -11.86 -31.20 25.72
N MET A 55 -10.56 -31.39 26.01
CA MET A 55 -9.72 -32.38 25.33
C MET A 55 -9.95 -33.83 25.76
N GLU A 56 -10.65 -34.08 26.86
CA GLU A 56 -11.03 -35.43 27.31
C GLU A 56 -11.97 -36.14 26.30
N SER A 57 -12.71 -35.37 25.49
CA SER A 57 -13.62 -35.91 24.49
C SER A 57 -13.35 -35.37 23.08
N ARG A 58 -13.84 -36.09 22.08
CA ARG A 58 -13.85 -35.65 20.67
C ARG A 58 -14.98 -34.66 20.36
N ASN A 59 -15.83 -34.32 21.34
CA ASN A 59 -16.95 -33.40 21.13
C ASN A 59 -16.43 -32.02 20.74
N TRP A 60 -17.10 -31.39 19.79
CA TRP A 60 -16.78 -30.04 19.32
C TRP A 60 -17.29 -28.97 20.28
N GLY A 61 -18.32 -29.27 21.09
CA GLY A 61 -19.06 -28.29 21.88
C GLY A 61 -20.04 -27.56 20.98
N ILE A 62 -19.55 -26.56 20.24
CA ILE A 62 -20.33 -25.83 19.25
C ILE A 62 -20.34 -26.60 17.92
N HIS A 63 -21.55 -26.90 17.41
CA HIS A 63 -21.74 -27.64 16.16
C HIS A 63 -22.26 -26.76 15.02
N TRP A 64 -22.03 -27.21 13.78
CA TRP A 64 -22.69 -26.66 12.59
C TRP A 64 -24.22 -26.68 12.71
N GLY A 65 -24.86 -25.57 12.37
CA GLY A 65 -26.28 -25.32 12.53
C GLY A 65 -26.68 -24.71 13.88
N SER A 66 -25.78 -24.71 14.87
CA SER A 66 -25.95 -23.99 16.14
C SER A 66 -25.03 -22.76 16.26
N GLU A 67 -23.85 -22.82 15.63
CA GLU A 67 -22.76 -21.82 15.57
C GLU A 67 -22.51 -21.02 16.87
N GLY A 68 -22.93 -21.53 18.02
CA GLY A 68 -22.85 -20.82 19.30
C GLY A 68 -23.52 -19.46 19.27
N HIS A 69 -24.58 -19.27 18.45
CA HIS A 69 -25.27 -17.99 18.32
C HIS A 69 -25.80 -17.51 19.67
N PRO A 70 -25.91 -16.18 19.88
CA PRO A 70 -26.63 -15.64 21.01
C PRO A 70 -28.03 -16.23 21.09
N SER A 71 -28.39 -16.73 22.26
CA SER A 71 -29.65 -17.44 22.46
C SER A 71 -30.25 -17.16 23.83
N VAL A 72 -31.55 -17.38 23.95
CA VAL A 72 -32.27 -17.31 25.22
C VAL A 72 -32.69 -18.72 25.55
N ILE A 73 -32.16 -19.25 26.65
CA ILE A 73 -32.40 -20.64 27.08
C ILE A 73 -33.22 -20.60 28.37
N THR A 74 -34.30 -21.39 28.39
CA THR A 74 -35.10 -21.60 29.60
C THR A 74 -34.77 -22.95 30.20
N GLN A 75 -34.19 -22.94 31.39
CA GLN A 75 -33.91 -24.15 32.17
C GLN A 75 -34.98 -24.33 33.25
N TYR A 76 -35.38 -25.57 33.52
CA TYR A 76 -36.31 -25.89 34.60
C TYR A 76 -35.52 -26.47 35.76
N ASN A 77 -35.45 -25.73 36.87
CA ASN A 77 -34.80 -26.17 38.09
C ASN A 77 -35.78 -26.07 39.27
N GLU A 78 -35.91 -27.16 40.02
CA GLU A 78 -36.76 -27.28 41.22
C GLU A 78 -38.20 -26.74 41.04
N GLY A 79 -38.82 -26.98 39.87
CA GLY A 79 -40.19 -26.54 39.59
C GLY A 79 -40.35 -25.08 39.18
N SER A 80 -39.26 -24.35 39.03
CA SER A 80 -39.23 -22.98 38.50
C SER A 80 -38.49 -22.93 37.15
N SER A 81 -38.99 -22.12 36.22
CA SER A 81 -38.32 -21.85 34.95
C SER A 81 -37.43 -20.63 35.08
N ILE A 82 -36.14 -20.78 34.80
CA ILE A 82 -35.16 -19.70 34.74
C ILE A 82 -34.82 -19.48 33.27
N THR A 83 -35.07 -18.26 32.78
CA THR A 83 -34.78 -17.87 31.39
C THR A 83 -33.60 -16.91 31.37
N GLU A 84 -32.51 -17.30 30.74
CA GLU A 84 -31.28 -16.52 30.68
C GLU A 84 -30.84 -16.28 29.24
N TYR A 85 -30.22 -15.13 29.02
CA TYR A 85 -29.55 -14.80 27.78
C TYR A 85 -28.11 -15.31 27.83
N TYR A 86 -27.76 -16.14 26.86
CA TYR A 86 -26.42 -16.65 26.65
C TYR A 86 -25.79 -15.95 25.46
N ARG A 87 -24.65 -15.28 25.70
CA ARG A 87 -23.88 -14.62 24.64
C ARG A 87 -23.35 -15.63 23.62
N PHE A 88 -22.94 -16.80 24.10
CA PHE A 88 -22.49 -17.95 23.30
C PHE A 88 -23.17 -19.22 23.80
N GLY A 89 -23.36 -20.20 22.92
CA GLY A 89 -24.13 -21.41 23.21
C GLY A 89 -23.56 -22.30 24.34
N ASP A 90 -22.27 -22.21 24.63
CA ASP A 90 -21.59 -22.99 25.68
C ASP A 90 -20.63 -22.11 26.50
N GLU A 91 -20.58 -22.31 27.81
CA GLU A 91 -19.60 -21.63 28.67
C GLU A 91 -18.17 -22.07 28.33
N GLY A 92 -17.24 -21.10 28.34
CA GLY A 92 -15.83 -21.35 28.06
C GLY A 92 -15.48 -21.50 26.58
N MET A 93 -16.48 -21.52 25.69
CA MET A 93 -16.30 -21.62 24.24
C MET A 93 -16.92 -20.45 23.50
N GLU A 94 -16.27 -19.99 22.43
CA GLU A 94 -16.75 -18.87 21.63
C GLU A 94 -16.69 -19.21 20.13
N PRO A 95 -17.74 -18.97 19.35
CA PRO A 95 -17.67 -19.10 17.90
C PRO A 95 -16.75 -18.01 17.33
N PHE A 96 -15.89 -18.41 16.39
CA PHE A 96 -15.01 -17.48 15.67
C PHE A 96 -15.50 -17.20 14.24
N VAL A 97 -16.24 -18.15 13.66
CA VAL A 97 -16.89 -18.04 12.36
C VAL A 97 -18.37 -18.38 12.46
N TYR A 98 -19.18 -17.71 11.65
CA TYR A 98 -20.63 -17.82 11.62
C TYR A 98 -21.11 -18.15 10.20
N PRO A 99 -21.08 -19.43 9.81
CA PRO A 99 -21.75 -19.91 8.60
C PRO A 99 -23.24 -19.58 8.65
N LYS A 100 -23.78 -19.02 7.56
CA LYS A 100 -25.19 -18.69 7.42
C LYS A 100 -25.76 -19.31 6.16
N TRP A 101 -26.97 -19.84 6.26
CA TRP A 101 -27.73 -20.41 5.16
C TRP A 101 -29.14 -19.88 5.15
N PHE A 102 -29.56 -19.34 4.01
CA PHE A 102 -30.87 -18.77 3.80
C PHE A 102 -31.60 -19.59 2.73
N SER A 103 -32.50 -20.47 3.18
CA SER A 103 -33.20 -21.41 2.31
C SER A 103 -34.08 -20.74 1.25
N HIS A 104 -34.65 -19.57 1.56
CA HIS A 104 -35.58 -18.85 0.69
C HIS A 104 -34.92 -18.28 -0.58
N ASN A 105 -33.63 -17.96 -0.54
CA ASN A 105 -32.87 -17.42 -1.69
C ASN A 105 -31.66 -18.28 -2.06
N LYS A 106 -31.47 -19.45 -1.40
CA LYS A 106 -30.32 -20.35 -1.58
C LYS A 106 -28.97 -19.64 -1.39
N GLU A 107 -28.91 -18.65 -0.49
CA GLU A 107 -27.67 -17.96 -0.18
C GLU A 107 -26.94 -18.59 1.00
N ARG A 108 -25.64 -18.79 0.82
CA ARG A 108 -24.69 -19.17 1.86
C ARG A 108 -23.59 -18.13 1.93
N TYR A 109 -23.18 -17.76 3.14
CA TYR A 109 -21.95 -17.01 3.37
C TYR A 109 -21.45 -17.25 4.79
N VAL A 110 -20.26 -16.76 5.10
CA VAL A 110 -19.64 -16.90 6.40
C VAL A 110 -19.26 -15.52 6.90
N ASP A 111 -19.66 -15.21 8.13
CA ASP A 111 -19.12 -14.05 8.85
C ASP A 111 -17.99 -14.50 9.77
N VAL A 112 -17.03 -13.61 10.01
CA VAL A 112 -15.92 -13.82 10.95
C VAL A 112 -16.15 -12.93 12.16
N SER A 113 -15.62 -13.31 13.32
CA SER A 113 -15.72 -12.53 14.56
C SER A 113 -15.44 -11.04 14.32
N GLN A 114 -16.43 -10.20 14.62
CA GLN A 114 -16.30 -8.75 14.48
C GLN A 114 -15.29 -8.18 15.49
N GLU A 115 -15.11 -8.83 16.64
CA GLU A 115 -14.06 -8.48 17.60
C GLU A 115 -12.67 -8.61 16.96
N PHE A 116 -12.42 -9.69 16.22
CA PHE A 116 -11.16 -9.89 15.49
C PHE A 116 -10.96 -8.83 14.40
N VAL A 117 -12.00 -8.54 13.63
CA VAL A 117 -11.96 -7.50 12.57
C VAL A 117 -11.65 -6.13 13.16
N ASN A 118 -12.29 -5.78 14.29
CA ASN A 118 -12.10 -4.49 14.95
C ASN A 118 -10.75 -4.38 15.66
N TYR A 119 -10.26 -5.46 16.26
CA TYR A 119 -8.97 -5.46 16.98
C TYR A 119 -7.81 -5.05 16.05
N PHE A 120 -7.81 -5.51 14.79
CA PHE A 120 -6.83 -5.12 13.77
C PHE A 120 -7.29 -3.99 12.85
N ASN A 121 -8.45 -3.36 13.13
CA ASN A 121 -9.09 -2.35 12.28
C ASN A 121 -9.10 -2.71 10.78
N LEU A 122 -9.50 -3.93 10.44
CA LEU A 122 -9.35 -4.45 9.07
C LEU A 122 -10.34 -3.79 8.10
N PHE A 123 -9.82 -3.38 6.94
CA PHE A 123 -10.60 -2.80 5.85
C PHE A 123 -11.19 -3.88 4.94
N GLU A 124 -12.51 -3.89 4.75
CA GLU A 124 -13.21 -4.87 3.89
C GLU A 124 -13.26 -4.39 2.43
N LYS A 125 -12.69 -5.17 1.50
CA LYS A 125 -12.98 -5.07 0.07
C LYS A 125 -13.86 -6.24 -0.36
N SER A 126 -15.03 -5.94 -0.91
CA SER A 126 -16.09 -6.92 -1.15
C SER A 126 -16.69 -6.79 -2.54
N ILE A 127 -16.81 -7.92 -3.24
CA ILE A 127 -17.63 -8.05 -4.45
C ILE A 127 -19.05 -8.50 -4.06
N SER A 128 -19.16 -9.35 -3.04
CA SER A 128 -20.43 -9.82 -2.46
C SER A 128 -20.20 -10.34 -1.04
N LYS A 129 -21.26 -10.59 -0.27
CA LYS A 129 -21.14 -11.23 1.05
C LYS A 129 -20.43 -12.59 1.02
N LYS A 130 -20.44 -13.27 -0.13
CA LYS A 130 -19.78 -14.56 -0.36
C LYS A 130 -18.31 -14.44 -0.76
N ASN A 131 -17.89 -13.28 -1.27
CA ASN A 131 -16.54 -13.07 -1.79
C ASN A 131 -16.04 -11.71 -1.36
N ARG A 132 -15.27 -11.73 -0.27
CA ARG A 132 -14.69 -10.55 0.36
C ARG A 132 -13.34 -10.88 0.95
N THR A 133 -12.48 -9.88 1.00
CA THR A 133 -11.15 -9.95 1.59
C THR A 133 -11.00 -8.78 2.55
N TYR A 134 -10.47 -9.06 3.74
CA TYR A 134 -10.14 -8.04 4.73
C TYR A 134 -8.64 -7.76 4.68
N TYR A 135 -8.30 -6.47 4.67
CA TYR A 135 -6.93 -5.98 4.59
C TYR A 135 -6.54 -5.29 5.90
N TYR A 136 -5.36 -5.63 6.42
CA TYR A 136 -4.67 -4.81 7.41
C TYR A 136 -3.95 -3.68 6.66
N ILE A 137 -4.03 -2.46 7.16
CA ILE A 137 -3.34 -1.30 6.59
C ILE A 137 -2.26 -0.91 7.59
N ASP A 138 -0.99 -0.99 7.20
CA ASP A 138 0.13 -0.64 8.09
C ASP A 138 0.36 0.87 8.18
N ASP A 139 1.30 1.28 9.03
CA ASP A 139 1.63 2.70 9.27
C ASP A 139 2.21 3.41 8.05
N SER A 140 2.59 2.68 7.00
CA SER A 140 3.02 3.25 5.71
C SER A 140 1.86 3.34 4.72
N GLY A 141 0.67 2.88 5.10
CA GLY A 141 -0.50 2.78 4.23
C GLY A 141 -0.46 1.62 3.25
N ASP A 142 0.40 0.62 3.49
CA ASP A 142 0.46 -0.57 2.65
C ASP A 142 -0.58 -1.59 3.11
N GLU A 143 -1.29 -2.16 2.13
CA GLU A 143 -2.35 -3.12 2.38
C GLU A 143 -1.81 -4.55 2.41
N GLU A 144 -2.18 -5.30 3.44
CA GLU A 144 -1.86 -6.72 3.56
C GLU A 144 -3.14 -7.53 3.77
N GLU A 145 -3.35 -8.55 2.94
CA GLU A 145 -4.47 -9.47 3.13
C GLU A 145 -4.39 -10.18 4.49
N ALA A 146 -5.46 -10.06 5.29
CA ALA A 146 -5.56 -10.65 6.61
C ALA A 146 -6.55 -11.82 6.65
N ILE A 147 -7.70 -11.67 5.98
CA ILE A 147 -8.77 -12.69 5.94
C ILE A 147 -9.29 -12.79 4.51
N ILE A 148 -9.40 -14.01 4.01
CA ILE A 148 -10.04 -14.33 2.73
C ILE A 148 -11.32 -15.10 3.03
N VAL A 149 -12.46 -14.54 2.64
CA VAL A 149 -13.78 -15.18 2.79
C VAL A 149 -14.31 -15.56 1.41
N ARG A 150 -14.63 -16.84 1.27
CA ARG A 150 -15.34 -17.43 0.14
C ARG A 150 -16.63 -18.08 0.65
N GLU A 151 -17.52 -18.49 -0.25
CA GLU A 151 -18.84 -19.04 0.12
C GLU A 151 -18.74 -20.20 1.14
N ARG A 152 -17.75 -21.07 0.96
CA ARG A 152 -17.54 -22.27 1.78
C ARG A 152 -16.14 -22.35 2.40
N GLU A 153 -15.35 -21.29 2.35
CA GLU A 153 -13.98 -21.31 2.90
C GLU A 153 -13.66 -19.99 3.58
N VAL A 154 -13.01 -20.06 4.75
CA VAL A 154 -12.38 -18.89 5.38
C VAL A 154 -10.94 -19.22 5.71
N ARG A 155 -10.04 -18.37 5.21
CA ARG A 155 -8.60 -18.44 5.48
C ARG A 155 -8.15 -17.16 6.17
N ILE A 156 -7.28 -17.31 7.17
CA ILE A 156 -6.71 -16.18 7.92
C ILE A 156 -5.19 -16.28 7.91
N LYS A 157 -4.51 -15.14 7.77
CA LYS A 157 -3.05 -15.13 7.83
C LYS A 157 -2.62 -15.45 9.26
N LEU A 158 -1.73 -16.43 9.38
CA LEU A 158 -1.38 -17.05 10.67
C LEU A 158 -0.88 -16.03 11.70
N LYS A 159 -0.15 -15.00 11.27
CA LYS A 159 0.36 -13.96 12.18
C LYS A 159 -0.75 -13.23 12.95
N PHE A 160 -1.87 -12.91 12.30
CA PHE A 160 -2.98 -12.17 12.92
C PHE A 160 -3.73 -13.05 13.91
N ILE A 161 -3.98 -14.32 13.57
CA ILE A 161 -4.67 -15.23 14.52
C ILE A 161 -3.77 -15.54 15.72
N VAL A 162 -2.47 -15.74 15.54
CA VAL A 162 -1.54 -16.04 16.64
C VAL A 162 -1.47 -14.88 17.62
N GLU A 163 -1.33 -13.64 17.14
CA GLU A 163 -1.34 -12.46 18.01
C GLU A 163 -2.67 -12.33 18.77
N TYR A 164 -3.80 -12.44 18.06
CA TYR A 164 -5.13 -12.34 18.68
C TYR A 164 -5.35 -13.38 19.79
N LEU A 165 -4.95 -14.64 19.56
CA LEU A 165 -5.03 -15.71 20.56
C LEU A 165 -4.15 -15.40 21.78
N ALA A 166 -2.95 -14.86 21.56
CA ALA A 166 -2.01 -14.49 22.64
C ALA A 166 -2.55 -13.34 23.49
N VAL A 167 -3.05 -12.27 22.87
CA VAL A 167 -3.63 -11.10 23.54
C VAL A 167 -4.84 -11.50 24.39
N ARG A 168 -5.74 -12.30 23.82
CA ARG A 168 -6.94 -12.78 24.53
C ARG A 168 -6.67 -13.95 25.49
N LYS A 169 -5.46 -14.51 25.48
CA LYS A 169 -5.08 -15.72 26.24
C LYS A 169 -6.09 -16.86 26.03
N ILE A 170 -6.42 -17.13 24.77
CA ILE A 170 -7.45 -18.10 24.38
C ILE A 170 -6.91 -19.05 23.30
N HIS A 171 -7.34 -20.31 23.29
CA HIS A 171 -6.89 -21.29 22.30
C HIS A 171 -7.86 -21.35 21.12
N LEU A 172 -7.37 -21.71 19.94
CA LEU A 172 -8.22 -22.01 18.78
C LEU A 172 -8.32 -23.53 18.60
N SER A 173 -9.54 -24.04 18.60
CA SER A 173 -9.85 -25.42 18.22
C SER A 173 -10.33 -25.46 16.78
N LEU A 174 -9.75 -26.35 15.99
CA LEU A 174 -10.13 -26.67 14.62
C LEU A 174 -10.78 -28.05 14.64
N CYS A 175 -12.09 -28.06 14.60
CA CYS A 175 -12.93 -29.23 14.50
C CYS A 175 -13.05 -29.66 13.05
N PHE A 176 -13.02 -30.96 12.79
CA PHE A 176 -13.07 -31.49 11.43
C PHE A 176 -13.84 -32.80 11.31
N ASP A 177 -14.44 -32.97 10.14
CA ASP A 177 -15.17 -34.16 9.70
C ASP A 177 -14.82 -34.43 8.22
N PHE A 178 -14.08 -35.51 7.98
CA PHE A 178 -13.71 -35.95 6.63
C PHE A 178 -14.30 -37.31 6.35
N MET A 179 -15.19 -37.40 5.37
CA MET A 179 -15.93 -38.61 5.07
C MET A 179 -15.82 -38.98 3.59
N LEU A 180 -15.44 -40.22 3.33
CA LEU A 180 -15.52 -40.84 2.02
C LEU A 180 -16.44 -42.05 2.10
N ILE A 181 -17.46 -42.08 1.24
CA ILE A 181 -18.36 -43.22 1.08
C ILE A 181 -18.18 -43.77 -0.33
N THR A 182 -17.94 -45.07 -0.44
CA THR A 182 -17.75 -45.74 -1.73
C THR A 182 -18.33 -47.16 -1.72
N ASP A 183 -18.46 -47.76 -2.90
CA ASP A 183 -18.91 -49.14 -3.07
C ASP A 183 -17.68 -50.08 -3.19
N LYS A 184 -17.90 -51.41 -3.23
CA LYS A 184 -16.83 -52.43 -3.23
C LYS A 184 -15.77 -52.22 -4.33
N ASP A 185 -16.20 -51.81 -5.52
CA ASP A 185 -15.29 -51.55 -6.64
C ASP A 185 -14.43 -50.29 -6.41
N GLY A 186 -14.90 -49.37 -5.56
CA GLY A 186 -14.23 -48.13 -5.21
C GLY A 186 -13.12 -48.32 -4.16
N GLU A 187 -13.33 -49.17 -3.15
CA GLU A 187 -12.34 -49.49 -2.11
C GLU A 187 -11.18 -50.37 -2.61
N GLY A 188 -11.46 -51.29 -3.54
CA GLY A 188 -10.52 -52.33 -3.94
C GLY A 188 -10.12 -53.23 -2.76
N ASN A 189 -8.85 -53.62 -2.67
CA ASN A 189 -8.30 -54.42 -1.55
C ASN A 189 -7.96 -53.58 -0.31
N SER A 190 -8.20 -52.27 -0.33
CA SER A 190 -7.78 -51.32 0.71
C SER A 190 -8.66 -51.39 1.96
N PHE A 191 -9.75 -52.16 1.93
CA PHE A 191 -10.65 -52.25 3.06
C PHE A 191 -10.09 -53.14 4.16
N GLN A 192 -9.69 -52.47 5.24
CA GLN A 192 -9.46 -53.09 6.52
C GLN A 192 -10.30 -52.33 7.55
N SER A 193 -11.19 -53.03 8.26
CA SER A 193 -11.98 -52.38 9.30
C SER A 193 -11.03 -51.74 10.31
N LYS A 194 -11.30 -50.47 10.61
CA LYS A 194 -10.45 -49.62 11.42
C LYS A 194 -11.30 -48.88 12.43
N ASP A 195 -10.88 -48.90 13.67
CA ASP A 195 -11.41 -48.07 14.74
C ASP A 195 -10.21 -47.66 15.58
N GLU A 196 -9.60 -46.54 15.22
CA GLU A 196 -8.35 -46.07 15.82
C GLU A 196 -8.52 -44.66 16.36
N ASP A 197 -8.27 -44.48 17.66
CA ASP A 197 -8.19 -43.18 18.31
C ASP A 197 -6.76 -42.61 18.20
N PHE A 198 -6.68 -41.33 17.87
CA PHE A 198 -5.45 -40.55 17.81
C PHE A 198 -5.55 -39.43 18.84
N VAL A 199 -4.88 -39.64 19.98
CA VAL A 199 -4.90 -38.70 21.11
C VAL A 199 -3.49 -38.19 21.36
N GLY A 200 -3.36 -36.87 21.43
CA GLY A 200 -2.12 -36.19 21.76
C GLY A 200 -2.41 -34.86 22.45
N GLU A 201 -1.35 -34.15 22.82
CA GLU A 201 -1.47 -32.90 23.59
C GLU A 201 -2.25 -31.79 22.85
N ALA A 202 -2.25 -31.84 21.51
CA ALA A 202 -2.86 -30.83 20.65
C ALA A 202 -3.94 -31.39 19.72
N PHE A 203 -4.29 -32.67 19.81
CA PHE A 203 -5.33 -33.26 18.95
C PHE A 203 -6.03 -34.43 19.64
N ASN A 204 -7.32 -34.58 19.35
CA ASN A 204 -8.12 -35.73 19.76
C ASN A 204 -9.09 -36.04 18.62
N TYR A 205 -8.80 -37.09 17.86
CA TYR A 205 -9.62 -37.49 16.72
C TYR A 205 -9.61 -39.00 16.54
N LYS A 206 -10.52 -39.50 15.72
CA LYS A 206 -10.70 -40.92 15.46
C LYS A 206 -10.82 -41.18 13.96
N HIS A 207 -10.25 -42.30 13.51
CA HIS A 207 -10.40 -42.79 12.14
C HIS A 207 -11.18 -44.10 12.16
N LEU A 208 -12.36 -44.08 11.52
CA LEU A 208 -13.25 -45.20 11.37
C LEU A 208 -13.27 -45.68 9.91
N ILE A 209 -12.98 -46.96 9.69
CA ILE A 209 -13.23 -47.66 8.43
C ILE A 209 -14.21 -48.79 8.71
N ARG A 210 -15.41 -48.71 8.12
CA ARG A 210 -16.51 -49.65 8.39
C ARG A 210 -17.44 -49.82 7.21
N VAL A 211 -18.22 -50.91 7.27
CA VAL A 211 -19.36 -51.11 6.38
C VAL A 211 -20.58 -50.40 6.97
N VAL A 212 -21.26 -49.58 6.17
CA VAL A 212 -22.50 -48.90 6.52
C VAL A 212 -23.63 -49.39 5.62
N HIS A 213 -24.83 -49.52 6.19
CA HIS A 213 -26.01 -49.98 5.44
C HIS A 213 -26.66 -48.77 4.78
N GLY A 214 -26.73 -48.75 3.44
CA GLY A 214 -27.41 -47.73 2.66
C GLY A 214 -28.70 -48.24 2.03
N ILE A 215 -29.49 -47.32 1.46
CA ILE A 215 -30.76 -47.62 0.76
C ILE A 215 -30.54 -48.56 -0.45
N SER A 216 -29.34 -48.55 -1.05
CA SER A 216 -28.97 -49.33 -2.23
C SER A 216 -28.01 -50.51 -1.94
N GLY A 217 -27.84 -50.92 -0.68
CA GLY A 217 -26.94 -52.01 -0.28
C GLY A 217 -25.82 -51.59 0.68
N TYR A 218 -24.82 -52.45 0.85
CA TYR A 218 -23.63 -52.17 1.68
C TYR A 218 -22.75 -51.12 1.02
N LYS A 219 -22.35 -50.10 1.79
CA LYS A 219 -21.33 -49.13 1.40
C LYS A 219 -20.17 -49.16 2.37
N TYR A 220 -19.02 -48.72 1.91
CA TYR A 220 -17.80 -48.65 2.68
C TYR A 220 -17.50 -47.20 3.01
N GLN A 221 -17.32 -46.95 4.30
CA GLN A 221 -17.09 -45.61 4.83
C GLN A 221 -15.68 -45.56 5.42
N SER A 222 -14.92 -44.55 5.01
CA SER A 222 -13.73 -44.07 5.70
C SER A 222 -14.04 -42.70 6.26
N TRP A 223 -13.90 -42.52 7.58
CA TRP A 223 -14.36 -41.34 8.28
C TRP A 223 -13.35 -40.91 9.35
N ILE A 224 -12.86 -39.68 9.24
CA ILE A 224 -12.03 -39.05 10.26
C ILE A 224 -12.84 -37.92 10.90
N ILE A 225 -12.99 -37.96 12.22
CA ILE A 225 -13.69 -36.93 12.98
C ILE A 225 -12.95 -36.60 14.27
N GLY A 226 -12.86 -35.31 14.60
CA GLY A 226 -12.32 -34.86 15.86
C GLY A 226 -11.90 -33.41 15.81
N LYS A 227 -10.80 -33.09 16.50
CA LYS A 227 -10.29 -31.73 16.63
C LYS A 227 -8.78 -31.67 16.82
N THR A 228 -8.21 -30.55 16.41
CA THR A 228 -6.80 -30.17 16.63
C THR A 228 -6.73 -28.74 17.15
N LEU A 229 -5.70 -28.42 17.94
CA LEU A 229 -5.56 -27.17 18.67
C LEU A 229 -4.40 -26.34 18.14
N LEU A 230 -4.64 -25.04 18.02
CA LEU A 230 -3.62 -24.00 18.02
C LEU A 230 -3.67 -23.30 19.37
N LYS A 231 -2.73 -23.65 20.27
CA LYS A 231 -2.64 -23.01 21.58
C LYS A 231 -2.07 -21.59 21.44
N TYR A 232 -2.57 -20.64 22.24
CA TYR A 232 -1.90 -19.34 22.33
C TYR A 232 -0.50 -19.51 22.90
N ASP A 233 0.41 -18.64 22.47
CA ASP A 233 1.77 -18.55 22.96
C ASP A 233 1.89 -17.34 23.90
N PRO A 234 2.13 -17.52 25.20
CA PRO A 234 2.29 -16.42 26.14
C PRO A 234 3.40 -15.44 25.75
N THR A 235 4.45 -15.89 25.06
CA THR A 235 5.56 -15.02 24.63
C THR A 235 5.14 -14.02 23.56
N LYS A 236 4.07 -14.33 22.81
CA LYS A 236 3.49 -13.47 21.77
C LYS A 236 2.51 -12.42 22.32
N SER A 237 2.34 -12.35 23.64
CA SER A 237 1.50 -11.32 24.30
C SER A 237 2.28 -10.08 24.75
N GLN A 238 3.53 -9.93 24.28
CA GLN A 238 4.46 -8.88 24.71
C GLN A 238 4.71 -7.80 23.66
N ILE A 239 4.37 -8.05 22.39
CA ILE A 239 4.55 -7.10 21.29
C ILE A 239 3.27 -7.13 20.45
N PHE A 240 2.66 -5.97 20.23
CA PHE A 240 1.41 -5.85 19.47
C PHE A 240 1.59 -5.11 18.16
N HIS A 241 0.69 -5.33 17.21
CA HIS A 241 0.74 -4.67 15.89
C HIS A 241 0.66 -3.13 15.95
N PHE A 242 0.14 -2.55 17.04
CA PHE A 242 0.01 -1.11 17.25
C PHE A 242 1.12 -0.51 18.12
N GLU A 243 2.04 -1.32 18.65
CA GLU A 243 3.16 -0.79 19.45
C GLU A 243 4.25 -0.26 18.52
N VAL A 244 4.60 1.01 18.72
CA VAL A 244 5.80 1.60 18.12
C VAL A 244 6.98 0.92 18.80
N ASN A 245 7.66 0.04 18.08
CA ASN A 245 8.83 -0.63 18.62
C ASN A 245 10.02 0.32 18.59
N ASP A 246 10.28 0.99 19.71
CA ASP A 246 11.39 1.95 19.88
C ASP A 246 12.77 1.33 19.58
N GLU A 247 12.92 0.00 19.67
CA GLU A 247 14.15 -0.72 19.34
C GLU A 247 14.40 -0.89 17.83
N LEU A 248 13.46 -0.49 16.97
CA LEU A 248 13.54 -0.62 15.51
C LEU A 248 13.99 0.65 14.79
N ASN A 249 14.44 1.68 15.52
CA ASN A 249 14.94 2.90 14.91
C ASN A 249 16.28 2.69 14.21
N GLU A 250 16.41 3.23 13.01
CA GLU A 250 17.60 3.10 12.21
C GLU A 250 18.65 4.16 12.56
N SER A 251 19.92 3.83 12.31
CA SER A 251 21.05 4.75 12.47
C SER A 251 21.50 5.34 11.15
N PHE A 252 21.90 6.61 11.20
CA PHE A 252 22.28 7.43 10.05
C PHE A 252 23.65 8.08 10.27
N ILE A 253 24.36 8.31 9.18
CA ILE A 253 25.67 8.94 9.13
C ILE A 253 25.51 10.43 9.41
N ILE A 254 26.18 10.92 10.45
CA ILE A 254 26.22 12.34 10.83
C ILE A 254 27.61 12.97 10.61
N GLY A 255 28.59 12.19 10.15
CA GLY A 255 29.98 12.62 10.00
C GLY A 255 30.95 11.45 10.00
N TYR A 256 32.19 11.71 10.44
CA TYR A 256 33.24 10.72 10.57
C TYR A 256 33.83 10.71 11.99
N ASN A 257 34.27 9.55 12.43
CA ASN A 257 35.07 9.38 13.64
C ASN A 257 36.54 9.76 13.39
N GLU A 258 37.33 9.91 14.45
CA GLU A 258 38.76 10.24 14.34
C GLU A 258 39.58 9.20 13.56
N ASP A 259 39.12 7.94 13.52
CA ASP A 259 39.74 6.85 12.77
C ASP A 259 39.37 6.84 11.26
N GLY A 260 38.53 7.79 10.82
CA GLY A 260 38.05 7.90 9.44
C GLY A 260 36.85 7.02 9.09
N SER A 261 36.29 6.26 10.05
CA SER A 261 35.03 5.54 9.86
C SER A 261 33.82 6.46 9.93
N GLU A 262 32.71 6.09 9.30
CA GLU A 262 31.46 6.85 9.35
C GLU A 262 30.88 6.86 10.78
N LYS A 263 30.52 8.04 11.28
CA LYS A 263 29.86 8.20 12.57
C LYS A 263 28.36 7.98 12.41
N LEU A 264 27.90 6.79 12.79
CA LEU A 264 26.49 6.41 12.78
C LEU A 264 25.82 6.73 14.12
N VAL A 265 24.66 7.38 14.07
CA VAL A 265 23.84 7.70 15.25
C VAL A 265 22.39 7.31 14.98
N SER A 266 21.75 6.67 15.97
CA SER A 266 20.34 6.31 15.91
C SER A 266 19.45 7.55 15.82
N CYS A 267 18.39 7.50 15.01
CA CYS A 267 17.48 8.64 14.85
C CYS A 267 16.74 9.02 16.15
N ASN A 268 16.61 8.08 17.10
CA ASN A 268 16.01 8.32 18.42
C ASN A 268 17.03 8.68 19.52
N SER A 269 18.26 9.08 19.17
CA SER A 269 19.29 9.43 20.14
C SER A 269 18.93 10.69 20.95
N GLU A 270 18.90 10.57 22.28
CA GLU A 270 18.67 11.71 23.18
C GLU A 270 19.77 12.78 23.10
N GLU A 271 21.02 12.39 22.80
CA GLU A 271 22.14 13.33 22.66
C GLU A 271 21.99 14.20 21.40
N HIS A 272 21.34 13.66 20.37
CA HIS A 272 21.16 14.30 19.06
C HIS A 272 19.69 14.70 18.81
N GLN A 273 18.96 15.03 19.88
CA GLN A 273 17.53 15.27 19.84
C GLN A 273 17.12 16.48 18.95
N PHE A 274 18.01 17.46 18.78
CA PHE A 274 17.69 18.69 18.06
C PHE A 274 18.74 19.06 17.01
N PHE A 275 18.25 19.51 15.85
CA PHE A 275 19.02 20.19 14.81
C PHE A 275 20.31 19.48 14.35
N THR A 276 20.35 18.14 14.38
CA THR A 276 21.44 17.37 13.79
C THR A 276 21.09 17.09 12.31
N PRO A 277 21.72 17.77 11.34
CA PRO A 277 21.41 17.56 9.93
C PRO A 277 21.98 16.23 9.46
N VAL A 278 21.18 15.48 8.70
CA VAL A 278 21.59 14.29 7.96
C VAL A 278 21.22 14.45 6.49
N PHE A 279 22.10 13.95 5.62
CA PHE A 279 22.05 14.22 4.20
C PHE A 279 21.76 12.95 3.40
N PHE A 280 21.04 13.13 2.29
CA PHE A 280 20.59 12.04 1.44
C PHE A 280 20.74 12.40 -0.03
N LYS A 281 21.06 11.41 -0.86
CA LYS A 281 20.97 11.57 -2.32
C LYS A 281 19.53 11.92 -2.72
N LYS A 282 19.36 12.81 -3.71
CA LYS A 282 18.03 13.16 -4.27
C LYS A 282 17.18 11.98 -4.69
N THR A 283 17.81 10.88 -5.08
CA THR A 283 17.13 9.64 -5.47
C THR A 283 16.24 9.05 -4.38
N VAL A 284 16.43 9.42 -3.11
CA VAL A 284 15.50 9.06 -2.02
C VAL A 284 14.07 9.49 -2.32
N LEU A 285 13.89 10.59 -3.08
CA LEU A 285 12.59 11.15 -3.40
C LEU A 285 11.88 10.49 -4.57
N ASN A 286 12.59 9.72 -5.41
CA ASN A 286 12.01 9.09 -6.61
C ASN A 286 10.80 8.22 -6.25
N LYS A 287 10.91 7.43 -5.17
CA LYS A 287 9.81 6.62 -4.63
C LYS A 287 8.53 7.43 -4.43
N TYR A 288 8.65 8.66 -3.93
CA TYR A 288 7.51 9.53 -3.63
C TYR A 288 7.00 10.24 -4.91
N TYR A 289 7.90 10.73 -5.76
CA TYR A 289 7.54 11.34 -7.06
C TYR A 289 6.87 10.37 -8.03
N ASP A 290 7.26 9.09 -8.02
CA ASP A 290 6.67 8.05 -8.88
C ASP A 290 5.26 7.65 -8.43
N ASN A 291 4.84 8.04 -7.22
CA ASN A 291 3.55 7.72 -6.64
C ASN A 291 2.75 8.98 -6.22
N PRO A 292 2.46 9.92 -7.15
CA PRO A 292 1.79 11.20 -6.87
C PRO A 292 0.30 11.09 -6.49
N GLN A 293 -0.22 9.86 -6.47
CA GLN A 293 -1.56 9.55 -5.94
C GLN A 293 -1.53 9.34 -4.42
N LYS A 294 -0.39 8.90 -3.88
CA LYS A 294 -0.19 8.56 -2.46
C LYS A 294 0.56 9.67 -1.73
N TYR A 295 1.54 10.29 -2.40
CA TYR A 295 2.44 11.26 -1.78
C TYR A 295 2.37 12.63 -2.45
N THR A 296 2.59 13.66 -1.63
CA THR A 296 2.90 15.03 -2.06
C THR A 296 4.32 15.36 -1.60
N VAL A 297 5.10 15.98 -2.47
CA VAL A 297 6.48 16.40 -2.20
C VAL A 297 6.64 17.86 -2.59
N ASP A 298 7.06 18.69 -1.63
CA ASP A 298 7.37 20.10 -1.85
C ASP A 298 8.80 20.45 -1.38
N GLY A 299 9.08 21.75 -1.19
CA GLY A 299 10.39 22.24 -0.73
C GLY A 299 10.71 21.91 0.74
N PHE A 300 9.70 21.58 1.54
CA PHE A 300 9.76 21.51 3.00
C PHE A 300 9.25 20.18 3.59
N HIS A 301 8.43 19.43 2.85
CA HIS A 301 7.75 18.25 3.36
C HIS A 301 7.56 17.16 2.30
N ILE A 302 7.49 15.94 2.80
CA ILE A 302 6.81 14.81 2.16
C ILE A 302 5.61 14.47 3.02
N SER A 303 4.43 14.35 2.39
CA SER A 303 3.20 14.03 3.11
C SER A 303 2.34 13.02 2.37
N SER A 304 1.70 12.14 3.13
CA SER A 304 0.58 11.29 2.71
C SER A 304 -0.48 11.25 3.82
N SER A 305 -1.53 10.44 3.65
CA SER A 305 -2.49 10.16 4.73
C SER A 305 -1.89 9.41 5.92
N PHE A 306 -0.68 8.85 5.78
CA PHE A 306 -0.08 7.94 6.76
C PHE A 306 1.26 8.45 7.32
N ILE A 307 2.06 9.15 6.51
CA ILE A 307 3.37 9.66 6.92
C ILE A 307 3.47 11.16 6.63
N THR A 308 4.24 11.86 7.45
CA THR A 308 4.70 13.23 7.18
C THR A 308 6.13 13.34 7.64
N LEU A 309 7.00 13.84 6.76
CA LEU A 309 8.40 14.09 7.08
C LEU A 309 8.76 15.51 6.64
N LYS A 310 9.40 16.25 7.54
CA LYS A 310 10.02 17.54 7.23
C LYS A 310 11.35 17.31 6.54
N ILE A 311 11.53 17.93 5.39
CA ILE A 311 12.74 17.81 4.58
C ILE A 311 13.17 19.16 4.06
N ASP A 312 14.46 19.39 3.90
CA ASP A 312 14.97 20.47 3.07
C ASP A 312 15.26 19.93 1.68
N ASN A 313 14.31 20.17 0.78
CA ASN A 313 14.37 19.74 -0.61
C ASN A 313 14.87 20.86 -1.54
N ASN A 314 15.40 21.96 -1.00
CA ASN A 314 15.69 23.16 -1.79
C ASN A 314 17.11 23.19 -2.38
N HIS A 315 17.97 22.25 -1.98
CA HIS A 315 19.25 22.03 -2.66
C HIS A 315 19.06 21.21 -3.92
N ASP A 316 19.91 21.42 -4.93
CA ASP A 316 19.79 20.68 -6.18
C ASP A 316 20.25 19.22 -6.01
N ASP A 317 21.37 18.97 -5.33
CA ASP A 317 22.07 17.66 -5.36
C ASP A 317 21.71 16.70 -4.22
N TYR A 318 21.21 17.22 -3.10
CA TYR A 318 20.91 16.44 -1.91
C TYR A 318 19.63 16.92 -1.21
N VAL A 319 19.14 16.09 -0.31
CA VAL A 319 18.04 16.41 0.61
C VAL A 319 18.61 16.37 2.02
N MET A 320 18.24 17.35 2.84
CA MET A 320 18.62 17.36 4.27
C MET A 320 17.38 17.09 5.13
N VAL A 321 17.56 16.33 6.20
CA VAL A 321 16.53 16.05 7.21
C VAL A 321 17.19 16.21 8.58
N PHE A 322 16.44 16.65 9.59
CA PHE A 322 16.95 16.55 10.96
C PHE A 322 16.83 15.11 11.45
N LEU A 323 17.91 14.59 12.05
CA LEU A 323 18.01 13.20 12.47
C LEU A 323 16.78 12.72 13.26
N ASN A 324 16.30 13.52 14.21
CA ASN A 324 15.14 13.19 15.04
C ASN A 324 13.82 13.17 14.25
N ASP A 325 13.67 13.94 13.17
CA ASP A 325 12.44 13.91 12.36
C ASP A 325 12.24 12.56 11.65
N LEU A 326 13.30 11.78 11.46
CA LEU A 326 13.22 10.43 10.89
C LEU A 326 12.52 9.43 11.82
N THR A 327 12.41 9.73 13.11
CA THR A 327 11.63 8.90 14.06
C THR A 327 10.13 8.95 13.77
N MET A 328 9.66 9.98 13.03
CA MET A 328 8.27 10.07 12.59
C MET A 328 7.93 9.06 11.48
N LEU A 329 8.94 8.44 10.88
CA LEU A 329 8.77 7.45 9.83
C LEU A 329 8.72 6.03 10.41
N PRO A 330 7.84 5.15 9.87
CA PRO A 330 7.91 3.72 10.14
C PRO A 330 9.27 3.15 9.74
N GLN A 331 9.74 2.10 10.42
CA GLN A 331 11.07 1.51 10.17
C GLN A 331 11.31 1.20 8.68
N LYS A 332 10.30 0.68 7.95
CA LYS A 332 10.43 0.39 6.51
C LYS A 332 10.81 1.64 5.70
N GLU A 333 10.22 2.79 6.04
CA GLU A 333 10.59 4.06 5.45
C GLU A 333 11.98 4.49 5.94
N GLN A 334 12.31 4.37 7.23
CA GLN A 334 13.65 4.68 7.73
C GLN A 334 14.76 3.89 7.00
N ILE A 335 14.53 2.61 6.70
CA ILE A 335 15.45 1.76 5.93
C ILE A 335 15.62 2.28 4.49
N HIS A 336 14.53 2.73 3.85
CA HIS A 336 14.60 3.38 2.54
C HIS A 336 15.49 4.63 2.60
N TRP A 337 15.29 5.49 3.59
CA TRP A 337 16.13 6.67 3.79
C TRP A 337 17.58 6.31 4.07
N LYS A 338 17.83 5.31 4.92
CA LYS A 338 19.18 4.84 5.27
C LYS A 338 19.97 4.38 4.04
N TYR A 339 19.32 3.73 3.07
CA TYR A 339 19.96 3.34 1.82
C TYR A 339 20.48 4.52 0.98
N HIS A 340 19.84 5.69 1.09
CA HIS A 340 20.23 6.90 0.37
C HIS A 340 21.07 7.88 1.20
N ASN A 341 21.35 7.54 2.47
CA ASN A 341 22.10 8.39 3.37
C ASN A 341 23.56 8.52 2.91
N ILE A 342 24.08 9.75 3.00
CA ILE A 342 25.45 10.10 2.63
C ILE A 342 26.09 10.89 3.77
N ALA A 343 27.41 10.76 3.89
CA ALA A 343 28.17 11.55 4.85
C ALA A 343 28.13 13.04 4.47
N PRO A 344 28.12 13.96 5.46
CA PRO A 344 28.19 15.39 5.20
C PRO A 344 29.52 15.76 4.53
N GLU A 345 29.44 16.65 3.53
CA GLU A 345 30.61 17.29 2.91
C GLU A 345 30.73 18.76 3.36
N PRO A 346 31.92 19.39 3.29
CA PRO A 346 32.12 20.74 3.82
C PRO A 346 31.20 21.83 3.26
N GLU A 347 30.68 21.64 2.04
CA GLU A 347 29.77 22.59 1.37
C GLU A 347 28.29 22.30 1.64
N MET A 348 27.98 21.17 2.31
CA MET A 348 26.60 20.79 2.63
C MET A 348 26.07 21.52 3.86
N GLY A 349 24.80 21.91 3.81
CA GLY A 349 24.15 22.64 4.89
C GLY A 349 22.66 22.82 4.68
N ILE A 350 22.06 23.69 5.48
CA ILE A 350 20.64 24.07 5.37
C ILE A 350 20.51 25.11 4.25
N SER A 351 19.50 24.97 3.39
CA SER A 351 19.20 25.96 2.35
C SER A 351 18.72 27.27 2.97
N GLY A 352 18.86 28.37 2.24
CA GLY A 352 18.43 29.66 2.76
C GLY A 352 16.92 29.73 2.94
N SER A 353 16.14 29.16 2.01
CA SER A 353 14.68 29.13 2.13
C SER A 353 14.20 28.31 3.32
N TYR A 354 14.87 27.18 3.61
CA TYR A 354 14.57 26.36 4.78
C TYR A 354 14.98 27.04 6.08
N TYR A 355 16.16 27.65 6.12
CA TYR A 355 16.62 28.39 7.29
C TYR A 355 15.66 29.56 7.64
N ASP A 356 15.31 30.39 6.66
CA ASP A 356 14.43 31.54 6.89
C ASP A 356 13.03 31.12 7.38
N THR A 357 12.46 30.07 6.78
CA THR A 357 11.08 29.67 7.07
C THR A 357 11.00 28.77 8.31
N MET A 358 11.81 27.71 8.36
CA MET A 358 11.68 26.65 9.36
C MET A 358 12.50 26.91 10.62
N VAL A 359 13.61 27.65 10.52
CA VAL A 359 14.48 27.97 11.67
C VAL A 359 14.14 29.35 12.22
N MET A 360 14.04 30.38 11.37
CA MET A 360 13.78 31.76 11.80
C MET A 360 12.28 32.08 11.95
N GLY A 361 11.38 31.27 11.37
CA GLY A 361 9.93 31.48 11.46
C GLY A 361 9.41 32.65 10.61
N ASN A 362 10.15 33.05 9.57
CA ASN A 362 9.70 34.08 8.62
C ASN A 362 8.65 33.50 7.65
N TRP A 363 7.91 34.38 6.97
CA TRP A 363 7.04 33.97 5.87
C TRP A 363 7.87 33.29 4.78
N ALA A 364 7.28 32.24 4.18
CA ALA A 364 7.98 31.44 3.18
C ALA A 364 8.36 32.31 1.98
N ARG A 365 9.66 32.50 1.79
CA ARG A 365 10.23 33.08 0.56
C ARG A 365 10.14 32.05 -0.58
N PRO A 366 10.29 32.47 -1.86
CA PRO A 366 10.40 31.52 -2.96
C PRO A 366 11.45 30.44 -2.65
N SER A 367 11.10 29.18 -2.88
CA SER A 367 12.00 28.03 -2.69
C SER A 367 13.36 28.28 -3.37
N ASP A 368 14.46 27.74 -2.85
CA ASP A 368 15.73 27.80 -3.57
C ASP A 368 15.76 26.80 -4.76
N SER A 369 14.95 25.74 -4.72
CA SER A 369 14.86 24.70 -5.77
C SER A 369 14.15 25.22 -7.03
N ILE A 370 14.77 24.99 -8.19
CA ILE A 370 14.30 25.57 -9.46
C ILE A 370 12.95 25.02 -9.90
N ASP A 371 12.71 23.73 -9.66
CA ASP A 371 11.49 23.01 -10.03
C ASP A 371 10.31 23.39 -9.14
N VAL A 372 10.52 23.54 -7.82
CA VAL A 372 9.49 24.04 -6.89
C VAL A 372 9.11 25.47 -7.24
N ARG A 373 10.10 26.36 -7.44
CA ARG A 373 9.86 27.75 -7.90
C ARG A 373 9.07 27.81 -9.20
N PHE A 374 9.39 26.95 -10.16
CA PHE A 374 8.66 26.88 -11.42
C PHE A 374 7.19 26.54 -11.19
N LYS A 375 6.89 25.51 -10.39
CA LYS A 375 5.51 25.11 -10.06
C LYS A 375 4.74 26.25 -9.39
N GLU A 376 5.33 26.90 -8.39
CA GLU A 376 4.74 28.05 -7.69
C GLU A 376 4.46 29.21 -8.65
N LYS A 377 5.47 29.59 -9.45
CA LYS A 377 5.34 30.69 -10.41
C LYS A 377 4.31 30.40 -11.49
N TYR A 378 4.24 29.16 -11.99
CA TYR A 378 3.26 28.73 -12.99
C TYR A 378 1.82 28.88 -12.48
N ASN A 379 1.56 28.39 -11.27
CA ASN A 379 0.24 28.51 -10.63
C ASN A 379 -0.12 29.98 -10.37
N ARG A 380 0.83 30.77 -9.84
CA ARG A 380 0.63 32.20 -9.58
C ARG A 380 0.38 32.98 -10.86
N PHE A 381 1.12 32.70 -11.93
CA PHE A 381 0.94 33.32 -13.25
C PHE A 381 -0.45 33.06 -13.82
N ASN A 382 -0.89 31.79 -13.85
CA ASN A 382 -2.22 31.44 -14.37
C ASN A 382 -3.34 32.08 -13.56
N LYS A 383 -3.23 32.09 -12.23
CA LYS A 383 -4.21 32.75 -11.36
C LYS A 383 -4.31 34.25 -11.67
N LYS A 384 -3.18 34.97 -11.66
CA LYS A 384 -3.16 36.41 -11.95
C LYS A 384 -3.63 36.73 -13.37
N TRP A 385 -3.29 35.88 -14.35
CA TRP A 385 -3.78 36.03 -15.72
C TRP A 385 -5.31 35.90 -15.76
N PHE A 386 -5.86 34.88 -15.10
CA PHE A 386 -7.31 34.68 -15.00
C PHE A 386 -7.99 35.89 -14.34
N ASP A 387 -7.45 36.38 -13.23
CA ASP A 387 -7.99 37.54 -12.52
C ASP A 387 -8.02 38.80 -13.41
N LYS A 388 -7.02 38.98 -14.28
CA LYS A 388 -6.91 40.14 -15.17
C LYS A 388 -7.73 40.02 -16.46
N PHE A 389 -7.75 38.86 -17.08
CA PHE A 389 -8.29 38.67 -18.44
C PHE A 389 -9.56 37.80 -18.49
N GLY A 390 -9.94 37.15 -17.40
CA GLY A 390 -11.16 36.34 -17.29
C GLY A 390 -11.10 34.95 -17.94
N TRP A 391 -9.90 34.48 -18.32
CA TRP A 391 -9.66 33.14 -18.87
C TRP A 391 -8.26 32.67 -18.51
N TYR A 392 -7.99 31.37 -18.56
CA TYR A 392 -6.67 30.83 -18.21
C TYR A 392 -5.70 30.81 -19.39
N PHE A 393 -4.51 31.39 -19.23
CA PHE A 393 -3.45 31.38 -20.26
C PHE A 393 -3.02 29.96 -20.62
N TYR A 394 -2.68 29.18 -19.58
CA TYR A 394 -2.53 27.74 -19.68
C TYR A 394 -3.76 27.04 -19.11
N LYS A 395 -4.28 26.05 -19.82
CA LYS A 395 -5.40 25.21 -19.38
C LYS A 395 -5.09 24.59 -18.02
N VAL A 396 -6.10 24.50 -17.16
CA VAL A 396 -5.99 23.89 -15.83
C VAL A 396 -5.72 22.38 -15.97
N GLN A 397 -4.78 21.86 -15.20
CA GLN A 397 -4.44 20.45 -15.19
C GLN A 397 -5.53 19.65 -14.47
N ILE A 398 -6.03 18.59 -15.10
CA ILE A 398 -7.05 17.70 -14.54
C ILE A 398 -6.60 16.24 -14.61
N GLY A 399 -7.09 15.42 -13.68
CA GLY A 399 -6.79 13.98 -13.66
C GLY A 399 -5.29 13.69 -13.69
N THR A 400 -4.86 12.85 -14.64
CA THR A 400 -3.47 12.38 -14.77
C THR A 400 -2.45 13.49 -15.03
N ASP A 401 -2.84 14.59 -15.69
CA ASP A 401 -1.92 15.71 -15.92
C ASP A 401 -1.66 16.52 -14.64
N LYS A 402 -2.60 16.53 -13.68
CA LYS A 402 -2.37 17.13 -12.36
C LYS A 402 -1.31 16.34 -11.59
N HIS A 403 -1.45 15.01 -11.54
CA HIS A 403 -0.46 14.17 -10.88
C HIS A 403 0.95 14.29 -11.49
N ARG A 404 1.05 14.46 -12.81
CA ARG A 404 2.33 14.76 -13.49
C ARG A 404 2.89 16.12 -13.09
N PHE A 405 2.04 17.13 -12.96
CA PHE A 405 2.46 18.44 -12.48
C PHE A 405 2.98 18.38 -11.04
N ASP A 406 2.27 17.69 -10.15
CA ASP A 406 2.66 17.54 -8.75
C ASP A 406 4.01 16.79 -8.64
N ALA A 407 4.21 15.76 -9.48
CA ALA A 407 5.44 14.98 -9.59
C ALA A 407 6.59 15.68 -10.34
N LEU A 408 6.39 16.85 -10.95
CA LEU A 408 7.44 17.55 -11.69
C LEU A 408 8.57 17.95 -10.72
N HIS A 409 9.79 17.52 -11.03
CA HIS A 409 10.99 17.82 -10.27
C HIS A 409 12.22 17.92 -11.18
N LEU A 410 13.33 18.47 -10.68
CA LEU A 410 14.62 18.36 -11.36
C LEU A 410 15.06 16.88 -11.34
N PRO A 411 15.52 16.29 -12.47
CA PRO A 411 15.97 14.89 -12.48
C PRO A 411 16.93 14.58 -11.34
N SER A 412 16.57 13.61 -10.50
CA SER A 412 17.41 13.16 -9.38
C SER A 412 18.69 12.46 -9.83
N GLU A 413 18.72 11.97 -11.06
CA GLU A 413 19.86 11.30 -11.68
C GLU A 413 20.11 11.83 -13.08
N ASN A 414 21.36 11.68 -13.52
CA ASN A 414 21.78 12.06 -14.86
C ASN A 414 21.48 10.95 -15.88
N THR A 415 20.19 10.60 -16.03
CA THR A 415 19.75 9.55 -16.95
C THR A 415 18.81 10.11 -18.02
N VAL A 416 18.90 9.55 -19.23
CA VAL A 416 18.03 9.93 -20.34
C VAL A 416 16.54 9.74 -20.01
N THR A 417 16.20 8.70 -19.23
CA THR A 417 14.81 8.40 -18.83
C THR A 417 14.27 9.47 -17.90
N SER A 418 14.99 9.77 -16.79
CA SER A 418 14.55 10.80 -15.84
C SER A 418 14.43 12.16 -16.53
N PHE A 419 15.43 12.54 -17.33
CA PHE A 419 15.39 13.75 -18.14
C PHE A 419 14.19 13.81 -19.07
N SER A 420 13.94 12.72 -19.79
CA SER A 420 12.84 12.59 -20.74
C SER A 420 11.47 12.80 -20.06
N ASP A 421 11.24 12.17 -18.92
CA ASP A 421 9.96 12.27 -18.21
C ASP A 421 9.68 13.69 -17.71
N GLN A 422 10.70 14.38 -17.19
CA GLN A 422 10.57 15.78 -16.75
C GLN A 422 10.38 16.73 -17.95
N LEU A 423 11.13 16.53 -19.03
CA LEU A 423 11.01 17.33 -20.25
C LEU A 423 9.62 17.19 -20.88
N LEU A 424 9.08 15.97 -20.97
CA LEU A 424 7.74 15.72 -21.48
C LEU A 424 6.69 16.49 -20.67
N THR A 425 6.83 16.50 -19.35
CA THR A 425 5.91 17.18 -18.44
C THR A 425 6.02 18.70 -18.60
N LEU A 426 7.23 19.26 -18.66
CA LEU A 426 7.44 20.70 -18.92
C LEU A 426 6.84 21.15 -20.25
N VAL A 427 7.02 20.38 -21.33
CA VAL A 427 6.43 20.72 -22.63
C VAL A 427 4.90 20.67 -22.58
N LYS A 428 4.34 19.67 -21.91
CA LYS A 428 2.88 19.61 -21.72
C LYS A 428 2.35 20.86 -21.01
N LEU A 429 3.05 21.34 -19.99
CA LEU A 429 2.64 22.51 -19.21
C LEU A 429 2.85 23.84 -19.96
N THR A 430 3.98 23.98 -20.66
CA THR A 430 4.38 25.27 -21.26
C THR A 430 3.94 25.45 -22.71
N ILE A 431 3.62 24.36 -23.42
CA ILE A 431 3.27 24.38 -24.84
C ILE A 431 1.90 23.74 -25.08
N ASP A 432 1.70 22.47 -24.70
CA ASP A 432 0.44 21.77 -25.01
C ASP A 432 -0.75 22.35 -24.22
N SER A 433 -0.49 22.92 -23.04
CA SER A 433 -1.51 23.55 -22.20
C SER A 433 -1.86 24.96 -22.64
N LEU A 434 -1.20 25.56 -23.64
CA LEU A 434 -1.58 26.89 -24.14
C LEU A 434 -3.06 26.89 -24.53
N ASN A 435 -3.80 27.91 -24.07
CA ASN A 435 -5.21 28.05 -24.41
C ASN A 435 -5.36 28.66 -25.81
N GLU A 436 -5.04 27.85 -26.81
CA GLU A 436 -5.00 28.24 -28.23
C GLU A 436 -6.30 28.88 -28.73
N GLU A 437 -7.45 28.42 -28.24
CA GLU A 437 -8.77 28.92 -28.62
C GLU A 437 -8.95 30.38 -28.22
N MET A 438 -8.53 30.72 -26.99
CA MET A 438 -8.61 32.08 -26.47
C MET A 438 -7.55 33.00 -27.10
N MET A 439 -6.35 32.48 -27.39
CA MET A 439 -5.27 33.26 -28.02
C MET A 439 -5.62 33.72 -29.44
N VAL A 440 -6.40 32.95 -30.19
CA VAL A 440 -6.79 33.30 -31.57
C VAL A 440 -8.19 33.89 -31.66
N LYS A 441 -8.87 34.11 -30.53
CA LYS A 441 -10.22 34.66 -30.49
C LYS A 441 -10.20 36.09 -31.05
N GLY A 442 -10.86 36.28 -32.19
CA GLY A 442 -10.89 37.57 -32.90
C GLY A 442 -9.76 37.78 -33.92
N LEU A 443 -8.91 36.77 -34.15
CA LEU A 443 -7.90 36.76 -35.21
C LEU A 443 -8.38 35.96 -36.42
N GLU A 444 -7.88 36.32 -37.61
CA GLU A 444 -8.14 35.54 -38.83
C GLU A 444 -7.59 34.11 -38.72
N LYS A 445 -8.19 33.14 -39.41
CA LYS A 445 -7.72 31.75 -39.35
C LYS A 445 -6.52 31.53 -40.29
N VAL A 446 -5.40 31.03 -39.75
CA VAL A 446 -4.24 30.61 -40.55
C VAL A 446 -4.20 29.08 -40.62
N GLN A 447 -3.98 28.54 -41.82
CA GLN A 447 -3.95 27.10 -42.05
C GLN A 447 -2.68 26.48 -41.46
N ASN A 448 -2.82 25.33 -40.79
CA ASN A 448 -1.72 24.56 -40.17
C ASN A 448 -0.92 25.27 -39.05
N GLU A 449 -1.45 26.35 -38.49
CA GLU A 449 -0.85 27.04 -37.34
C GLU A 449 -1.02 26.20 -36.06
N LYS A 450 0.10 25.88 -35.39
CA LYS A 450 0.15 25.10 -34.14
C LYS A 450 0.53 25.99 -32.96
N GLY A 451 0.18 25.58 -31.73
CA GLY A 451 0.34 26.30 -30.45
C GLY A 451 1.34 27.45 -30.40
N ILE A 452 2.64 27.18 -30.54
CA ILE A 452 3.69 28.23 -30.44
C ILE A 452 3.52 29.34 -31.50
N GLY A 453 3.10 28.99 -32.72
CA GLY A 453 2.80 29.98 -33.76
C GLY A 453 1.61 30.86 -33.40
N LYS A 454 0.56 30.27 -32.80
CA LYS A 454 -0.60 31.02 -32.30
C LYS A 454 -0.20 31.99 -31.19
N LEU A 455 0.70 31.57 -30.29
CA LEU A 455 1.25 32.43 -29.24
C LEU A 455 2.04 33.60 -29.84
N GLU A 456 2.91 33.34 -30.81
CA GLU A 456 3.68 34.38 -31.49
C GLU A 456 2.77 35.42 -32.16
N ARG A 457 1.72 34.96 -32.84
CA ARG A 457 0.72 35.84 -33.45
C ARG A 457 -0.10 36.61 -32.43
N PHE A 458 -0.46 35.98 -31.31
CA PHE A 458 -1.13 36.64 -30.20
C PHE A 458 -0.28 37.79 -29.64
N LEU A 459 1.04 37.58 -29.50
CA LEU A 459 1.98 38.63 -29.08
C LEU A 459 2.04 39.78 -30.10
N GLN A 460 2.16 39.45 -31.38
CA GLN A 460 2.17 40.45 -32.46
C GLN A 460 0.88 41.29 -32.50
N HIS A 461 -0.29 40.65 -32.32
CA HIS A 461 -1.57 41.35 -32.29
C HIS A 461 -1.66 42.35 -31.13
N HIS A 462 -1.00 42.06 -30.00
CA HIS A 462 -0.91 42.97 -28.86
C HIS A 462 0.25 43.97 -28.98
N ASN A 463 0.80 44.15 -30.19
CA ASN A 463 1.93 45.03 -30.49
C ASN A 463 3.16 44.78 -29.59
N ARG A 464 3.44 43.50 -29.30
CA ARG A 464 4.63 43.09 -28.55
C ARG A 464 5.69 42.57 -29.51
N GLU A 465 6.94 42.94 -29.25
CA GLU A 465 8.09 42.31 -29.92
C GLU A 465 8.14 40.83 -29.56
N ILE A 466 8.53 40.00 -30.53
CA ILE A 466 8.63 38.55 -30.33
C ILE A 466 9.84 38.27 -29.44
N PRO A 467 9.66 37.76 -28.21
CA PRO A 467 10.78 37.55 -27.31
C PRO A 467 11.54 36.26 -27.66
N ASP A 468 12.81 36.18 -27.24
CA ASP A 468 13.66 34.99 -27.40
C ASP A 468 13.04 33.71 -26.83
N MET A 469 12.10 33.83 -25.89
CA MET A 469 11.34 32.71 -25.35
C MET A 469 10.63 31.89 -26.44
N ILE A 470 10.19 32.50 -27.55
CA ILE A 470 9.56 31.76 -28.65
C ILE A 470 10.56 30.81 -29.32
N ASN A 471 11.81 31.25 -29.51
CA ASN A 471 12.87 30.38 -30.03
C ASN A 471 13.19 29.25 -29.03
N PHE A 472 13.24 29.55 -27.73
CA PHE A 472 13.38 28.53 -26.69
C PHE A 472 12.27 27.48 -26.76
N LEU A 473 10.99 27.88 -26.78
CA LEU A 473 9.85 26.96 -26.84
C LEU A 473 9.86 26.09 -28.11
N ARG A 474 10.27 26.65 -29.26
CA ARG A 474 10.42 25.89 -30.50
C ARG A 474 11.49 24.79 -30.38
N ASN A 475 12.66 25.13 -29.84
CA ASN A 475 13.72 24.14 -29.61
C ASN A 475 13.31 23.11 -28.55
N LEU A 476 12.56 23.51 -27.52
CA LEU A 476 12.02 22.60 -26.51
C LEU A 476 11.04 21.58 -27.11
N GLN A 477 10.12 22.04 -27.98
CA GLN A 477 9.20 21.17 -28.72
C GLN A 477 9.94 20.23 -29.68
N ASP A 478 10.94 20.76 -30.40
CA ASP A 478 11.78 19.96 -31.29
C ASP A 478 12.52 18.87 -30.51
N LEU A 479 13.09 19.20 -29.35
CA LEU A 479 13.76 18.25 -28.47
C LEU A 479 12.80 17.13 -28.03
N ARG A 480 11.57 17.48 -27.65
CA ARG A 480 10.53 16.49 -27.31
C ARG A 480 10.24 15.53 -28.46
N SER A 481 10.15 16.04 -29.69
CA SER A 481 9.81 15.22 -30.87
C SER A 481 10.87 14.15 -31.20
N GLY A 482 12.09 14.27 -30.66
CA GLY A 482 13.18 13.32 -30.83
C GLY A 482 13.24 12.18 -29.81
N MET A 483 12.36 12.17 -28.80
CA MET A 483 12.45 11.32 -27.60
C MET A 483 11.96 9.87 -27.77
N ILE A 484 12.16 9.23 -28.93
CA ILE A 484 11.70 7.83 -29.12
C ILE A 484 12.88 6.85 -28.94
N ALA A 485 12.94 6.24 -27.76
CA ALA A 485 13.68 5.03 -27.34
C ALA A 485 15.22 5.02 -27.43
N HIS A 486 15.90 5.07 -26.27
CA HIS A 486 17.32 4.76 -25.96
C HIS A 486 18.43 5.42 -26.82
N ARG A 487 18.11 6.04 -27.96
CA ARG A 487 18.95 6.92 -28.77
C ARG A 487 18.05 8.02 -29.29
N TYR A 488 18.34 9.27 -28.96
CA TYR A 488 17.75 10.40 -29.69
C TYR A 488 17.92 10.14 -31.18
N SER A 489 16.81 10.23 -31.93
CA SER A 489 16.84 9.97 -33.36
C SER A 489 17.72 11.01 -34.05
N SER A 490 18.99 10.66 -34.27
CA SER A 490 19.99 11.49 -34.95
C SER A 490 19.62 11.79 -36.41
N SER A 491 18.59 11.11 -36.93
CA SER A 491 18.06 11.29 -38.27
C SER A 491 17.19 12.55 -38.43
N ASN A 492 16.65 13.11 -37.34
CA ASN A 492 15.82 14.32 -37.41
C ASN A 492 16.66 15.59 -37.24
N LYS A 493 16.74 16.40 -38.32
CA LYS A 493 17.50 17.66 -38.32
C LYS A 493 17.02 18.66 -37.25
N SER A 494 15.73 18.70 -36.94
CA SER A 494 15.21 19.65 -35.94
C SER A 494 15.65 19.26 -34.53
N VAL A 495 15.66 17.95 -34.22
CA VAL A 495 16.14 17.40 -32.95
C VAL A 495 17.62 17.69 -32.77
N LYS A 496 18.45 17.46 -33.79
CA LYS A 496 19.88 17.75 -33.73
C LYS A 496 20.17 19.22 -33.41
N ARG A 497 19.47 20.14 -34.09
CA ARG A 497 19.56 21.58 -33.80
C ARG A 497 19.15 21.90 -32.36
N ALA A 498 18.09 21.27 -31.85
CA ALA A 498 17.65 21.47 -30.48
C ALA A 498 18.69 20.94 -29.48
N MET A 499 19.29 19.77 -29.73
CA MET A 499 20.39 19.24 -28.91
C MET A 499 21.59 20.19 -28.89
N ASP A 500 21.99 20.72 -30.06
CA ASP A 500 23.07 21.70 -30.17
C ASP A 500 22.73 23.00 -29.42
N TYR A 501 21.47 23.48 -29.51
CA TYR A 501 20.98 24.68 -28.82
C TYR A 501 21.06 24.54 -27.29
N PHE A 502 20.76 23.35 -26.76
CA PHE A 502 20.83 23.05 -25.33
C PHE A 502 22.21 22.52 -24.88
N GLY A 503 23.13 22.25 -25.80
CA GLY A 503 24.40 21.59 -25.48
C GLY A 503 24.20 20.20 -24.87
N LEU A 504 23.16 19.47 -25.28
CA LEU A 504 22.81 18.17 -24.69
C LEU A 504 23.79 17.07 -25.13
N THR A 505 24.36 16.40 -24.14
CA THR A 505 25.28 15.26 -24.27
C THR A 505 24.82 14.12 -23.37
N ASP A 506 25.41 12.94 -23.53
CA ASP A 506 25.09 11.78 -22.68
C ASP A 506 25.55 11.94 -21.22
N GLU A 507 26.32 13.00 -20.91
CA GLU A 507 26.93 13.23 -19.59
C GLU A 507 26.31 14.40 -18.82
N ASN A 508 25.37 15.17 -19.39
CA ASN A 508 24.88 16.41 -18.77
C ASN A 508 23.36 16.59 -18.78
N TYR A 509 22.59 15.51 -18.92
CA TYR A 509 21.12 15.50 -18.87
C TYR A 509 20.54 16.36 -17.74
N ARG A 510 21.04 16.19 -16.52
CA ARG A 510 20.54 16.90 -15.34
C ARG A 510 20.82 18.40 -15.39
N GLN A 511 22.03 18.80 -15.80
CA GLN A 511 22.38 20.21 -15.98
C GLN A 511 21.51 20.86 -17.07
N VAL A 512 21.30 20.17 -18.19
CA VAL A 512 20.44 20.68 -19.26
C VAL A 512 18.99 20.81 -18.80
N ALA A 513 18.49 19.88 -17.98
CA ALA A 513 17.17 20.03 -17.37
C ALA A 513 17.09 21.27 -16.49
N PHE A 514 18.09 21.52 -15.64
CA PHE A 514 18.17 22.72 -14.82
C PHE A 514 18.07 23.99 -15.69
N ASP A 515 18.88 24.08 -16.75
CA ASP A 515 18.87 25.23 -17.67
C ASP A 515 17.51 25.41 -18.36
N ILE A 516 16.83 24.31 -18.70
CA ILE A 516 15.47 24.32 -19.25
C ILE A 516 14.47 24.86 -18.22
N PHE A 517 14.55 24.46 -16.95
CA PHE A 517 13.70 25.02 -15.89
C PHE A 517 13.92 26.52 -15.72
N VAL A 518 15.18 26.96 -15.70
CA VAL A 518 15.54 28.40 -15.64
C VAL A 518 14.94 29.17 -16.81
N LYS A 519 15.08 28.68 -18.05
CA LYS A 519 14.50 29.31 -19.25
C LYS A 519 12.96 29.28 -19.24
N SER A 520 12.37 28.24 -18.67
CA SER A 520 10.90 28.14 -18.50
C SER A 520 10.38 29.16 -17.49
N LEU A 521 11.08 29.38 -16.38
CA LEU A 521 10.81 30.47 -15.43
C LEU A 521 10.97 31.85 -16.09
N TYR A 522 12.03 32.04 -16.88
CA TYR A 522 12.22 33.28 -17.63
C TYR A 522 11.08 33.56 -18.62
N THR A 523 10.52 32.51 -19.24
CA THR A 523 9.34 32.62 -20.11
C THR A 523 8.13 33.15 -19.35
N LEU A 524 7.84 32.63 -18.15
CA LEU A 524 6.75 33.13 -17.30
C LEU A 524 6.97 34.58 -16.86
N ASN A 525 8.21 34.94 -16.51
CA ASN A 525 8.56 36.32 -16.14
C ASN A 525 8.42 37.28 -17.33
N THR A 526 8.86 36.87 -18.51
CA THR A 526 8.74 37.65 -19.75
C THR A 526 7.27 37.90 -20.07
N LEU A 527 6.43 36.86 -20.03
CA LEU A 527 4.98 37.00 -20.23
C LEU A 527 4.34 37.91 -19.16
N SER A 528 4.73 37.76 -17.89
CA SER A 528 4.22 38.60 -16.80
C SER A 528 4.55 40.07 -17.04
N SER A 529 5.79 40.37 -17.44
CA SER A 529 6.26 41.73 -17.73
C SER A 529 5.55 42.33 -18.95
N LEU A 530 5.49 41.58 -20.07
CA LEU A 530 4.86 42.04 -21.31
C LEU A 530 3.38 42.40 -21.13
N PHE A 531 2.68 41.73 -20.23
CA PHE A 531 1.26 41.97 -19.97
C PHE A 531 1.01 42.73 -18.67
N SER A 532 2.06 43.28 -18.03
CA SER A 532 1.97 44.02 -16.76
C SER A 532 1.12 43.27 -15.73
N ILE A 533 1.44 41.98 -15.58
CA ILE A 533 0.91 41.08 -14.56
C ILE A 533 1.95 41.12 -13.42
N GLU A 534 2.18 42.31 -12.86
CA GLU A 534 3.28 42.50 -11.93
C GLU A 534 3.07 41.79 -10.59
N GLU A 535 4.21 41.55 -9.94
CA GLU A 535 4.34 41.19 -8.55
C GLU A 535 4.19 42.46 -7.74
N MET A 536 3.18 42.54 -6.87
CA MET A 536 3.36 43.40 -5.69
C MET A 536 4.58 42.83 -4.96
N PRO A 537 5.54 43.66 -4.52
CA PRO A 537 6.53 43.19 -3.57
C PRO A 537 5.77 42.63 -2.36
N GLU A 538 6.06 41.39 -1.99
CA GLU A 538 5.63 40.85 -0.72
C GLU A 538 6.43 41.63 0.34
N ASP A 539 5.70 42.37 1.20
CA ASP A 539 6.22 43.11 2.36
C ASP A 539 6.88 42.19 3.38
#